data_AF-A0A2V3JKX9-F1
#
_entry.id   AF-A0A2V3JKX9-F1
#
_cell.length_a   1.000
_cell.length_b   1.000
_cell.length_c   1.000
_cell.angle_alpha   90.00
_cell.angle_beta   90.00
_cell.angle_gamma   90.00
#
_symmetry.space_group_name_H-M   'P 1'
#
loop_
_entity.id
_entity.type
_entity.pdbx_description
1 polymer ?
#
loop_
_entity_poly.entity_id
_entity_poly.type
_entity_poly.pdbx_seq_one_letter_code
_entity_poly.pdbx_strand_id
1 'polypeptide(L)' 'MCNAYVCARVVEVAKKVNDYIVTVVGGQHFSFSAEESLNDFPEIDYIVRGEGEVTLVELIKTLRDEKTSEE' A
#
# COMPACT_ATOMS: atom_id res chain seq x y z
N MET A 1 11.24 5.19 16.96
CA MET A 1 10.49 6.29 16.34
C MET A 1 9.87 5.74 15.06
N CYS A 2 8.57 5.94 14.84
CA CYS A 2 7.85 5.42 13.68
C CYS A 2 7.52 6.57 12.72
N ASN A 3 7.77 6.38 11.43
CA ASN A 3 7.53 7.38 10.39
C ASN A 3 6.17 7.19 9.66
N ALA A 4 5.23 6.46 10.26
CA ALA A 4 3.96 6.10 9.61
C ALA A 4 3.19 7.32 9.09
N TYR A 5 3.14 8.41 9.86
CA TYR A 5 2.49 9.64 9.42
C TYR A 5 3.17 10.27 8.18
N VAL A 6 4.51 10.25 8.13
CA VAL A 6 5.24 10.74 6.96
C VAL A 6 4.98 9.84 5.75
N CYS A 7 4.93 8.51 5.94
CA CYS A 7 4.56 7.57 4.89
C CYS A 7 3.15 7.85 4.36
N ALA A 8 2.15 8.02 5.23
CA ALA A 8 0.78 8.35 4.82
C ALA A 8 0.71 9.66 4.02
N ARG A 9 1.47 10.69 4.44
CA ARG A 9 1.58 11.95 3.68
C ARG A 9 2.21 11.77 2.30
N VAL A 10 3.15 10.84 2.13
CA VAL A 10 3.74 10.53 0.81
C VAL A 10 2.70 9.83 -0.08
N VAL A 11 1.94 8.90 0.47
CA VAL A 11 0.84 8.21 -0.23
C VAL A 11 -0.20 9.22 -0.71
N GLU A 12 -0.65 10.12 0.17
CA GLU A 12 -1.57 11.22 -0.16
C GLU A 12 -1.07 12.07 -1.34
N VAL A 13 0.22 12.43 -1.33
CA VAL A 13 0.83 13.20 -2.42
C VAL A 13 0.88 12.40 -3.72
N ALA A 14 1.20 11.10 -3.66
CA ALA A 14 1.23 10.24 -4.84
C ALA A 14 -0.15 10.18 -5.53
N LYS A 15 -1.23 9.98 -4.77
CA LYS A 15 -2.60 9.98 -5.30
C LYS A 15 -3.03 11.33 -5.87
N LYS A 16 -2.61 12.45 -5.24
CA LYS A 16 -2.85 13.80 -5.80
C LYS A 16 -2.19 14.03 -7.16
N VAL A 17 -1.06 13.37 -7.43
CA VAL A 17 -0.38 13.44 -8.73
C VAL A 17 -1.10 12.59 -9.75
N ASN A 18 -1.46 11.35 -9.38
CA ASN A 18 -2.25 10.46 -10.23
C ASN A 18 -2.98 9.43 -9.36
N ASP A 19 -4.31 9.48 -9.40
CA ASP A 19 -5.18 8.61 -8.59
C ASP A 19 -5.09 7.13 -8.99
N TYR A 20 -4.66 6.84 -10.22
CA TYR A 20 -4.43 5.47 -10.72
C TYR A 20 -3.14 4.81 -10.20
N ILE A 21 -2.30 5.55 -9.45
CA ILE A 21 -1.11 4.95 -8.82
C ILE A 21 -1.58 4.01 -7.71
N VAL A 22 -1.19 2.74 -7.81
CA VAL A 22 -1.36 1.77 -6.72
C VAL A 22 -0.30 2.03 -5.65
N THR A 23 -0.74 2.16 -4.41
CA THR A 23 0.08 2.45 -3.25
C THR A 23 0.14 1.25 -2.32
N VAL A 24 1.34 0.97 -1.82
CA VAL A 24 1.59 -0.16 -0.92
C VAL A 24 2.45 0.35 0.22
N VAL A 25 2.03 0.10 1.46
CA VAL A 25 2.82 0.39 2.66
C VAL A 25 3.09 -0.88 3.46
N GLY A 26 4.05 -0.83 4.37
CA GLY A 26 4.41 -1.97 5.23
C GLY A 26 5.27 -1.56 6.42
N GLY A 27 5.66 -2.56 7.21
CA GLY A 27 6.44 -2.38 8.44
C GLY A 27 5.60 -2.50 9.71
N GLN A 28 6.25 -2.55 10.87
CA GLN A 28 5.65 -2.98 12.14
C GLN A 28 4.40 -2.17 12.53
N HIS A 29 4.38 -0.86 12.28
CA HIS A 29 3.22 -0.02 12.61
C HIS A 29 2.01 -0.41 11.77
N PHE A 30 2.12 -0.34 10.44
CA PHE A 30 1.05 -0.72 9.53
C PHE A 30 0.65 -2.19 9.65
N SER A 31 1.59 -3.07 10.03
CA SER A 31 1.28 -4.49 10.29
C SER A 31 0.40 -4.69 11.52
N PHE A 32 0.59 -3.87 12.55
CA PHE A 32 -0.14 -3.90 13.81
C PHE A 32 -1.49 -3.19 13.72
N SER A 33 -1.54 -2.00 13.10
CA SER A 33 -2.73 -1.16 12.96
C SER A 33 -3.31 -1.18 11.55
N ALA A 34 -3.33 -2.35 10.90
CA ALA A 34 -3.67 -2.45 9.47
C ALA A 34 -5.07 -1.93 9.13
N GLU A 35 -6.09 -2.39 9.87
CA GLU A 35 -7.49 -1.98 9.64
C GLU A 35 -7.69 -0.49 9.91
N GLU A 36 -7.16 0.02 11.03
CA GLU A 36 -7.20 1.44 11.39
C GLU A 36 -6.51 2.29 10.32
N SER A 37 -5.34 1.86 9.84
CA SER A 37 -4.57 2.60 8.85
C SER A 37 -5.28 2.67 7.49
N LEU A 38 -5.94 1.60 7.06
CA LEU A 38 -6.74 1.60 5.82
C LEU A 38 -7.99 2.48 5.94
N ASN A 39 -8.60 2.55 7.13
CA ASN A 39 -9.76 3.40 7.38
C ASN A 39 -9.38 4.89 7.48
N ASP A 40 -8.29 5.20 8.17
CA ASP A 40 -7.86 6.58 8.43
C ASP A 40 -7.15 7.21 7.23
N PHE A 41 -6.53 6.40 6.37
CA PHE A 41 -5.79 6.83 5.18
C PHE A 41 -6.28 6.08 3.93
N PRO A 42 -7.43 6.49 3.36
CA PRO A 42 -8.05 5.82 2.22
C PRO A 42 -7.19 5.86 0.95
N GLU A 43 -6.15 6.71 0.91
CA GLU A 43 -5.18 6.75 -0.17
C GLU A 43 -4.26 5.53 -0.19
N ILE A 44 -4.19 4.75 0.89
CA ILE A 44 -3.43 3.50 0.98
C ILE A 44 -4.29 2.37 0.39
N ASP A 45 -3.84 1.78 -0.72
CA ASP A 45 -4.58 0.68 -1.37
C ASP A 45 -4.28 -0.68 -0.70
N TYR A 46 -3.01 -0.92 -0.35
CA TYR A 46 -2.57 -2.19 0.24
C TYR A 46 -1.60 -2.01 1.40
N ILE A 47 -1.73 -2.89 2.41
CA ILE A 47 -0.79 -3.01 3.52
C ILE A 47 -0.17 -4.40 3.53
N VAL A 48 1.15 -4.47 3.42
CA VAL A 48 1.91 -5.71 3.62
C VAL A 48 2.20 -5.88 5.12
N ARG A 49 1.73 -6.99 5.69
CA ARG A 49 1.85 -7.29 7.13
C ARG A 49 3.02 -8.25 7.38
N GLY A 50 3.84 -7.96 8.37
CA GLY A 50 5.01 -8.77 8.72
C GLY A 50 6.18 -8.54 7.76
N GLU A 51 6.90 -9.61 7.44
CA GLU A 51 7.98 -9.59 6.45
C GLU A 51 7.40 -9.53 5.03
N GLY A 52 7.95 -8.64 4.20
CA GLY A 52 7.32 -8.25 2.94
C GLY A 52 7.93 -8.85 1.69
N GLU A 53 9.06 -9.56 1.75
CA GLU A 53 9.81 -9.92 0.53
C GLU A 53 9.04 -10.84 -0.41
N VAL A 54 8.30 -11.82 0.13
CA VAL A 54 7.50 -12.74 -0.68
C VAL A 54 6.17 -12.09 -1.05
N THR A 55 5.46 -11.55 -0.07
CA THR A 55 4.11 -10.99 -0.26
C THR A 55 4.09 -9.82 -1.24
N LEU A 56 5.11 -8.95 -1.23
CA LEU A 56 5.20 -7.85 -2.19
C LEU A 56 5.35 -8.37 -3.63
N VAL A 57 6.15 -9.42 -3.83
CA VAL A 57 6.35 -10.02 -5.17
C VAL A 57 5.07 -10.66 -5.67
N GLU A 58 4.34 -11.37 -4.80
CA GLU A 58 3.03 -11.96 -5.12
C GLU A 58 2.01 -10.88 -5.49
N LEU A 59 1.90 -9.82 -4.68
CA LEU A 59 1.01 -8.69 -4.93
C LEU A 59 1.28 -8.04 -6.29
N ILE A 60 2.55 -7.76 -6.62
CA ILE A 60 2.92 -7.15 -7.90
C ILE A 60 2.57 -8.05 -9.09
N LYS A 61 2.77 -9.37 -8.95
CA LYS A 61 2.39 -10.33 -9.99
C LYS A 61 0.88 -10.34 -10.21
N THR A 62 0.09 -10.44 -9.14
CA THR A 62 -1.37 -10.43 -9.21
C THR A 62 -1.88 -9.15 -9.88
N LEU A 63 -1.38 -7.98 -9.47
CA LEU A 63 -1.78 -6.69 -10.06
C LEU A 63 -1.44 -6.58 -11.55
N ARG A 64 -0.35 -7.20 -12.01
CA ARG A 64 0.02 -7.23 -13.43
C ARG A 64 -0.89 -8.17 -14.23
N ASP A 65 -1.21 -9.33 -13.67
CA ASP A 65 -2.02 -10.34 -14.33
C ASP A 65 -3.49 -9.89 -14.46
N GLU A 66 -4.03 -9.17 -13.47
CA GLU A 66 -5.35 -8.51 -13.57
C GLU A 66 -5.39 -7.50 -14.72
N LYS A 67 -4.32 -6.72 -14.91
CA LYS A 67 -4.21 -5.78 -16.04
C LYS A 67 -4.11 -6.45 -17.41
N THR A 68 -3.75 -7.73 -17.47
CA THR A 68 -3.63 -8.49 -18.73
C THR A 68 -4.96 -9.19 -19.09
N SER A 69 -5.92 -9.26 -18.16
CA SER A 69 -7.23 -9.92 -18.36
C SER A 69 -8.32 -8.97 -18.85
N GLU A 70 -8.01 -7.67 -18.97
CA GLU A 70 -8.90 -6.62 -19.49
C GLU A 70 -8.55 -6.17 -20.93
N GLU A 71 -7.66 -6.89 -21.62
CA GLU A 71 -7.30 -6.68 -23.05
C GLU A 71 -7.94 -7.71 -24.00
#